data_AF-F0BE50-F1
#
_entry.id   AF-F0BE50-F1
#
_cell.length_a   1.000
_cell.length_b   1.000
_cell.length_c   1.000
_cell.angle_alpha   90.00
_cell.angle_beta   90.00
_cell.angle_gamma   90.00
#
_symmetry.space_group_name_H-M   'P 1'
#
loop_
_entity.id
_entity.type
_entity.pdbx_description
1 polymer ?
#
loop_
_entity_poly.entity_id
_entity_poly.type
_entity_poly.pdbx_seq_one_letter_code
_entity_poly.pdbx_strand_id
1 'polypeptide(L)'
;MLTFYAATLVPGGVGSALAKLFPALLVLGAASVGLWWWARRRNSAHLQQAVNAVAALGEGRFQRLNLRAASGELAPLLQTLQATQDKLAIRIDVMEQGLRHGQFVIKALDDLDTMIRIADDDGQVLFANRKLLAMLKLIEPDVQSFRPSFHAEGFVGGSIGDIYPDSQAAIDRMRALNASKAVRAPFFGRQIDFVYSPIIAADGTKLGTIAQWVDVTAQVNAEQALIQIIDAASAGDFSRRMQLDGMDGVLLSLAQGINRIYDSVETHLAALARVIGALAEGDLTQRVEGDAHGIFARLRDDTNQTVTRLTEIIGDIQTASDTIRQAAVEIAAGNTDLSERTEQQAANLEETASSMEELTSTVKQNADSALQANRLVVGTGEVAQSGGQVMDDVVATMGQISTASRKIGEIIGVIDGIAFQTNILALNAAVEAARAGEQGRGFAVVASEVRALARRSADAAKEIKTLIADSSDKVELGSGLVHRAGATMREIVGSVKHVTDIMSEITSASAEQSSGIEQVNRTVAQLDEVTQRNAALVEEATAAARSLEEQAVELADAVSIFRLQPAHGGNSNVVRASLKSAAA
;
A
#
# COMPACT_ATOMS: atom_id res chain seq x y z
N MET A 1 50.14 145.81 -62.84
CA MET A 1 51.44 145.47 -63.45
C MET A 1 51.15 145.07 -64.90
N LEU A 2 51.42 145.91 -65.91
CA LEU A 2 52.76 146.24 -66.48
C LEU A 2 53.31 145.05 -67.31
N THR A 3 53.70 145.15 -68.58
CA THR A 3 53.79 146.28 -69.57
C THR A 3 53.25 145.85 -70.97
N PHE A 4 52.88 146.65 -71.98
CA PHE A 4 53.03 148.06 -72.44
C PHE A 4 53.97 148.23 -73.67
N TYR A 5 53.41 148.48 -74.87
CA TYR A 5 53.81 149.45 -75.95
C TYR A 5 52.89 149.22 -77.19
N ALA A 6 51.99 150.13 -77.58
CA ALA A 6 52.16 151.39 -78.34
C ALA A 6 52.36 151.15 -79.87
N ALA A 7 51.37 151.47 -80.71
CA ALA A 7 51.11 152.77 -81.42
C ALA A 7 52.00 152.92 -82.68
N THR A 8 51.57 153.41 -83.86
CA THR A 8 50.58 154.44 -84.30
C THR A 8 49.99 154.07 -85.71
N LEU A 9 49.00 154.70 -86.39
CA LEU A 9 48.06 155.84 -86.20
C LEU A 9 46.88 155.75 -87.24
N VAL A 10 45.76 156.46 -86.99
CA VAL A 10 44.85 157.23 -87.90
C VAL A 10 44.63 156.88 -89.40
N PRO A 11 43.39 157.03 -89.98
CA PRO A 11 42.03 157.05 -89.38
C PRO A 11 40.97 156.20 -90.16
N GLY A 12 39.77 156.00 -89.60
CA GLY A 12 38.60 155.58 -90.41
C GLY A 12 37.42 154.87 -89.72
N GLY A 13 36.52 155.64 -89.10
CA GLY A 13 35.09 155.30 -88.89
C GLY A 13 34.65 153.88 -88.51
N VAL A 14 34.67 153.54 -87.21
CA VAL A 14 33.90 152.42 -86.63
C VAL A 14 33.19 152.87 -85.35
N GLY A 15 31.87 152.70 -85.23
CA GLY A 15 31.12 153.23 -84.08
C GLY A 15 29.63 152.89 -83.98
N SER A 16 29.25 151.60 -84.05
CA SER A 16 27.88 151.17 -83.67
C SER A 16 27.69 149.66 -83.42
N ALA A 17 28.52 148.78 -84.00
CA ALA A 17 28.25 147.33 -84.02
C ALA A 17 28.68 146.54 -82.76
N LEU A 18 29.85 146.82 -82.18
CA LEU A 18 30.45 145.93 -81.16
C LEU A 18 29.84 146.01 -79.75
N ALA A 19 29.06 147.04 -79.43
CA ALA A 19 28.52 147.24 -78.07
C ALA A 19 27.43 146.21 -77.65
N LYS A 20 26.94 145.35 -78.57
CA LYS A 20 25.81 144.44 -78.33
C LYS A 20 26.18 142.98 -78.04
N LEU A 21 27.45 142.58 -78.15
CA LEU A 21 27.86 141.16 -77.99
C LEU A 21 28.38 140.79 -76.59
N PHE A 22 28.74 141.77 -75.75
CA PHE A 22 29.33 141.51 -74.43
C PHE A 22 28.44 140.71 -73.45
N PRO A 23 27.10 140.90 -73.40
CA PRO A 23 26.24 140.12 -72.51
C PRO A 23 26.19 138.62 -72.83
N ALA A 24 26.30 138.24 -74.11
CA ALA A 24 26.13 136.86 -74.55
C ALA A 24 27.27 135.93 -74.09
N LEU A 25 28.51 136.44 -74.05
CA LEU A 25 29.69 135.67 -73.64
C LEU A 25 29.68 135.34 -72.14
N LEU A 26 29.18 136.23 -71.28
CA LEU A 26 29.05 135.96 -69.84
C LEU A 26 28.05 134.85 -69.54
N VAL A 27 26.93 134.78 -70.28
CA VAL A 27 25.92 133.71 -70.13
C VAL A 27 26.50 132.35 -70.53
N LEU A 28 27.29 132.29 -71.61
CA LEU A 28 27.99 131.05 -72.03
C LEU A 28 29.06 130.61 -71.02
N GLY A 29 29.77 131.55 -70.40
CA GLY A 29 30.71 131.26 -69.31
C GLY A 29 30.02 130.66 -68.08
N ALA A 30 28.90 131.24 -67.64
CA ALA A 30 28.14 130.71 -66.51
C ALA A 30 27.53 129.33 -66.80
N ALA A 31 26.96 129.13 -68.00
CA ALA A 31 26.32 127.87 -68.39
C ALA A 31 27.32 126.70 -68.45
N SER A 32 28.52 126.93 -68.98
CA SER A 32 29.55 125.89 -69.11
C SER A 32 30.11 125.44 -67.75
N VAL A 33 30.33 126.35 -66.80
CA VAL A 33 30.72 126.01 -65.42
C VAL A 33 29.61 125.22 -64.71
N GLY A 34 28.35 125.62 -64.88
CA GLY A 34 27.19 124.89 -64.32
C GLY A 34 27.07 123.46 -64.84
N LEU A 35 27.22 123.27 -66.16
CA LEU A 35 27.24 121.95 -66.81
C LEU A 35 28.39 121.07 -66.30
N TRP A 36 29.60 121.62 -66.18
CA TRP A 36 30.76 120.88 -65.67
C TRP A 36 30.57 120.44 -64.21
N TRP A 37 30.05 121.31 -63.35
CA TRP A 37 29.77 120.97 -61.94
C TRP A 37 28.68 119.91 -61.82
N TRP A 38 27.60 120.01 -62.61
CA TRP A 38 26.53 119.01 -62.65
C TRP A 38 27.03 117.63 -63.12
N ALA A 39 27.78 117.59 -64.23
CA ALA A 39 28.35 116.36 -64.76
C ALA A 39 29.34 115.71 -63.77
N ARG A 40 30.25 116.51 -63.17
CA ARG A 40 31.21 116.01 -62.18
C ARG A 40 30.52 115.47 -60.93
N ARG A 41 29.51 116.18 -60.40
CA ARG A 41 28.75 115.74 -59.22
C ARG A 41 27.95 114.47 -59.48
N ARG A 42 27.41 114.28 -60.69
CA ARG A 42 26.72 113.05 -61.11
C ARG A 42 27.68 111.86 -61.21
N ASN A 43 28.83 112.00 -61.87
CA ASN A 43 29.81 110.92 -61.98
C ASN A 43 30.39 110.50 -60.61
N SER A 44 30.65 111.46 -59.71
CA SER A 44 31.08 111.13 -58.34
C SER A 44 30.08 110.26 -57.58
N ALA A 45 28.77 110.50 -57.72
CA ALA A 45 27.74 109.71 -57.04
C ALA A 45 27.70 108.25 -57.54
N HIS A 46 27.83 108.02 -58.85
CA HIS A 46 27.85 106.67 -59.42
C HIS A 46 29.13 105.90 -59.06
N LEU A 47 30.28 106.59 -58.99
CA LEU A 47 31.53 105.99 -58.52
C LEU A 47 31.43 105.56 -57.05
N GLN A 48 30.81 106.37 -56.19
CA GLN A 48 30.55 106.01 -54.78
C GLN A 48 29.66 104.76 -54.67
N GLN A 49 28.63 104.62 -55.52
CA GLN A 49 27.79 103.42 -55.56
C GLN A 49 28.57 102.17 -56.00
N ALA A 50 29.45 102.27 -57.01
CA ALA A 50 30.29 101.16 -57.44
C ALA A 50 31.29 100.72 -56.37
N VAL A 51 31.93 101.66 -55.67
CA VAL A 51 32.84 101.36 -54.54
C VAL A 51 32.07 100.69 -53.39
N ASN A 52 30.90 101.19 -53.02
CA ASN A 52 30.07 100.58 -51.97
C ASN A 52 29.58 99.17 -52.35
N ALA A 53 29.31 98.90 -53.64
CA ALA A 53 28.96 97.57 -54.13
C ALA A 53 30.10 96.56 -53.98
N VAL A 54 31.34 96.98 -54.28
CA VAL A 54 32.55 96.16 -54.13
C VAL A 54 32.90 95.95 -52.65
N ALA A 55 32.73 96.97 -51.80
CA ALA A 55 32.88 96.82 -50.35
C ALA A 55 31.84 95.85 -49.77
N ALA A 56 30.57 95.96 -50.17
CA ALA A 56 29.50 95.04 -49.75
C ALA A 56 29.75 93.60 -50.21
N LEU A 57 30.35 93.38 -51.39
CA LEU A 57 30.83 92.07 -51.83
C LEU A 57 31.94 91.51 -50.91
N GLY A 58 32.90 92.35 -50.50
CA GLY A 58 33.94 91.97 -49.53
C GLY A 58 33.39 91.65 -48.12
N GLU A 59 32.31 92.32 -47.72
CA GLU A 59 31.59 92.08 -46.45
C GLU A 59 30.48 91.01 -46.57
N GLY A 60 30.39 90.28 -47.69
CA GLY A 60 29.43 89.18 -47.89
C GLY A 60 27.95 89.59 -47.99
N ARG A 61 27.65 90.87 -48.24
CA ARG A 61 26.27 91.41 -48.32
C ARG A 61 25.80 91.58 -49.76
N PHE A 62 25.12 90.57 -50.28
CA PHE A 62 24.59 90.53 -51.64
C PHE A 62 23.24 91.30 -51.78
N GLN A 63 23.25 92.61 -51.51
CA GLN A 63 22.06 93.47 -51.65
C GLN A 63 21.93 94.05 -53.06
N ARG A 64 20.70 94.11 -53.60
CA ARG A 64 20.42 94.64 -54.95
C ARG A 64 20.73 96.13 -55.07
N LEU A 65 21.52 96.47 -56.09
CA LEU A 65 21.91 97.82 -56.48
C LEU A 65 20.74 98.53 -57.19
N ASN A 66 20.55 99.82 -56.89
CA ASN A 66 19.49 100.62 -57.52
C ASN A 66 19.89 101.11 -58.92
N LEU A 67 19.77 100.22 -59.91
CA LEU A 67 20.13 100.46 -61.31
C LEU A 67 19.30 101.57 -62.00
N ARG A 68 18.15 101.99 -61.44
CA ARG A 68 17.28 103.03 -62.07
C ARG A 68 17.93 104.42 -62.16
N ALA A 69 18.98 104.68 -61.38
CA ALA A 69 19.73 105.94 -61.45
C ALA A 69 20.93 105.88 -62.42
N ALA A 70 21.37 104.69 -62.84
CA ALA A 70 22.60 104.52 -63.59
C ALA A 70 22.43 104.93 -65.07
N SER A 71 23.22 105.91 -65.51
CA SER A 71 23.15 106.47 -66.87
C SER A 71 24.51 106.96 -67.35
N GLY A 72 24.89 106.62 -68.58
CA GLY A 72 26.23 106.88 -69.13
C GLY A 72 27.17 105.69 -68.98
N GLU A 73 28.46 105.91 -69.22
CA GLU A 73 29.50 104.88 -69.42
C GLU A 73 29.68 103.90 -68.23
N LEU A 74 29.26 104.29 -67.02
CA LEU A 74 29.35 103.44 -65.81
C LEU A 74 28.15 102.48 -65.64
N ALA A 75 27.08 102.60 -66.44
CA ALA A 75 25.90 101.74 -66.31
C ALA A 75 26.17 100.24 -66.57
N PRO A 76 26.97 99.83 -67.58
CA PRO A 76 27.31 98.42 -67.81
C PRO A 76 28.10 97.79 -66.65
N LEU A 77 28.96 98.56 -65.99
CA LEU A 77 29.76 98.09 -64.85
C LEU A 77 28.86 97.77 -63.65
N LEU A 78 27.89 98.64 -63.34
CA LEU A 78 26.91 98.40 -62.27
C LEU A 78 25.96 97.23 -62.60
N GLN A 79 25.57 97.04 -63.87
CA GLN A 79 24.81 95.86 -64.29
C GLN A 79 25.60 94.56 -64.16
N THR A 80 26.89 94.57 -64.53
CA THR A 80 27.77 93.41 -64.36
C THR A 80 27.97 93.05 -62.88
N LEU A 81 28.17 94.05 -62.01
CA LEU A 81 28.25 93.87 -60.56
C LEU A 81 26.96 93.29 -59.97
N GLN A 82 25.80 93.76 -60.40
CA GLN A 82 24.51 93.19 -59.99
C GLN A 82 24.39 91.71 -60.42
N ALA A 83 24.75 91.39 -61.67
CA ALA A 83 24.68 90.03 -62.19
C ALA A 83 25.66 89.06 -61.50
N THR A 84 26.82 89.54 -61.04
CA THR A 84 27.73 88.71 -60.21
C THR A 84 27.22 88.56 -58.78
N GLN A 85 26.60 89.58 -58.18
CA GLN A 85 25.95 89.47 -56.87
C GLN A 85 24.78 88.46 -56.88
N ASP A 86 23.85 88.55 -57.84
CA ASP A 86 22.72 87.60 -57.93
C ASP A 86 23.23 86.15 -58.16
N LYS A 87 24.26 85.94 -58.99
CA LYS A 87 24.88 84.61 -59.18
C LYS A 87 25.57 84.07 -57.92
N LEU A 88 26.25 84.92 -57.15
CA LEU A 88 26.89 84.52 -55.90
C LEU A 88 25.86 84.18 -54.83
N ALA A 89 24.80 84.99 -54.68
CA ALA A 89 23.72 84.74 -53.74
C ALA A 89 23.04 83.38 -54.01
N ILE A 90 22.67 83.08 -55.27
CA ILE A 90 22.08 81.79 -55.65
C ILE A 90 23.03 80.63 -55.36
N ARG A 91 24.34 80.79 -55.65
CA ARG A 91 25.33 79.72 -55.41
C ARG A 91 25.56 79.47 -53.91
N ILE A 92 25.45 80.50 -53.07
CA ILE A 92 25.57 80.39 -51.61
C ILE A 92 24.33 79.72 -51.02
N ASP A 93 23.11 80.12 -51.42
CA ASP A 93 21.86 79.51 -50.94
C ASP A 93 21.78 78.02 -51.29
N VAL A 94 22.10 77.65 -52.54
CA VAL A 94 22.20 76.23 -52.95
C VAL A 94 23.24 75.45 -52.13
N MET A 95 24.37 76.08 -51.80
CA MET A 95 25.43 75.46 -50.99
C MET A 95 25.03 75.34 -49.51
N GLU A 96 24.34 76.33 -48.93
CA GLU A 96 23.77 76.25 -47.58
C GLU A 96 22.68 75.18 -47.49
N GLN A 97 21.78 75.08 -48.47
CA GLN A 97 20.76 74.03 -48.51
C GLN A 97 21.39 72.64 -48.61
N GLY A 98 22.42 72.48 -49.45
CA GLY A 98 23.21 71.25 -49.53
C GLY A 98 23.91 70.89 -48.20
N LEU A 99 24.54 71.87 -47.53
CA LEU A 99 25.17 71.68 -46.22
C LEU A 99 24.17 71.29 -45.14
N ARG A 100 23.01 71.97 -45.06
CA ARG A 100 21.94 71.64 -44.10
C ARG A 100 21.36 70.24 -44.34
N HIS A 101 21.18 69.85 -45.60
CA HIS A 101 20.72 68.51 -45.95
C HIS A 101 21.76 67.43 -45.57
N GLY A 102 23.05 67.67 -45.87
CA GLY A 102 24.14 66.78 -45.45
C GLY A 102 24.24 66.63 -43.93
N GLN A 103 24.13 67.74 -43.19
CA GLN A 103 24.10 67.73 -41.71
C GLN A 103 22.90 66.93 -41.16
N PHE A 104 21.71 67.07 -41.77
CA PHE A 104 20.53 66.28 -41.38
C PHE A 104 20.76 64.78 -41.60
N VAL A 105 21.28 64.37 -42.76
CA VAL A 105 21.58 62.95 -43.06
C VAL A 105 22.63 62.40 -42.10
N ILE A 106 23.72 63.12 -41.84
CA ILE A 106 24.77 62.72 -40.89
C ILE A 106 24.18 62.58 -39.47
N LYS A 107 23.35 63.52 -39.02
CA LYS A 107 22.73 63.46 -37.68
C LYS A 107 21.75 62.29 -37.56
N ALA A 108 20.96 62.02 -38.60
CA ALA A 108 20.06 60.88 -38.64
C ALA A 108 20.83 59.54 -38.58
N LEU A 109 21.95 59.41 -39.31
CA LEU A 109 22.83 58.23 -39.22
C LEU A 109 23.49 58.07 -37.84
N ASP A 110 23.76 59.17 -37.15
CA ASP A 110 24.31 59.17 -35.79
C ASP A 110 23.30 58.78 -34.70
N ASP A 111 22.00 58.97 -34.94
CA ASP A 111 20.92 58.58 -34.02
C ASP A 111 20.36 57.17 -34.28
N LEU A 112 20.87 56.43 -35.28
CA LEU A 112 20.51 55.03 -35.51
C LEU A 112 21.08 54.10 -34.43
N ASP A 113 20.26 53.19 -33.90
CA ASP A 113 20.69 52.15 -32.94
C ASP A 113 21.69 51.14 -33.52
N THR A 114 21.67 50.95 -34.84
CA THR A 114 22.61 50.07 -35.55
C THR A 114 23.98 50.73 -35.71
N MET A 115 25.05 50.00 -35.41
CA MET A 115 26.42 50.47 -35.55
C MET A 115 26.80 50.64 -37.03
N ILE A 116 27.24 51.84 -37.44
CA ILE A 116 27.51 52.20 -38.85
C ILE A 116 28.81 52.99 -39.00
N ARG A 117 29.60 52.66 -40.03
CA ARG A 117 30.79 53.41 -40.48
C ARG A 117 30.82 53.62 -41.99
N ILE A 118 31.15 54.83 -42.44
CA ILE A 118 31.49 55.16 -43.83
C ILE A 118 32.99 55.45 -43.93
N ALA A 119 33.63 54.97 -44.99
CA ALA A 119 35.01 55.27 -45.35
C ALA A 119 35.14 55.46 -46.86
N ASP A 120 36.19 56.16 -47.31
CA ASP A 120 36.55 56.27 -48.74
C ASP A 120 37.22 54.98 -49.27
N ASP A 121 37.82 55.03 -50.46
CA ASP A 121 38.50 53.89 -51.10
C ASP A 121 40.01 53.79 -50.78
N ASP A 122 40.58 54.75 -50.04
CA ASP A 122 41.94 54.66 -49.46
C ASP A 122 41.92 54.21 -48.00
N GLY A 123 40.72 54.16 -47.40
CA GLY A 123 40.47 53.63 -46.08
C GLY A 123 40.44 54.68 -44.98
N GLN A 124 40.31 55.97 -45.29
CA GLN A 124 40.02 56.97 -44.25
C GLN A 124 38.55 56.84 -43.80
N VAL A 125 38.34 56.77 -42.48
CA VAL A 125 36.99 56.76 -41.90
C VAL A 125 36.40 58.17 -41.98
N LEU A 126 35.41 58.35 -42.86
CA LEU A 126 34.72 59.63 -43.03
C LEU A 126 33.63 59.85 -41.97
N PHE A 127 33.04 58.75 -41.45
CA PHE A 127 32.00 58.79 -40.43
C PHE A 127 31.93 57.46 -39.67
N ALA A 128 31.67 57.53 -38.36
CA ALA A 128 31.20 56.40 -37.54
C ALA A 128 30.20 56.95 -36.52
N ASN A 129 29.06 56.26 -36.32
CA ASN A 129 28.06 56.73 -35.36
C ASN A 129 28.43 56.43 -33.90
N ARG A 130 27.84 57.17 -32.95
CA ARG A 130 28.08 56.99 -31.51
C ARG A 130 27.93 55.55 -31.02
N LYS A 131 27.02 54.75 -31.61
CA LYS A 131 26.85 53.33 -31.28
C LYS A 131 28.11 52.52 -31.61
N LEU A 132 28.65 52.67 -32.82
CA LEU A 132 29.88 51.97 -33.21
C LEU A 132 31.08 52.48 -32.40
N LEU A 133 31.19 53.79 -32.18
CA LEU A 133 32.29 54.36 -31.39
C LEU A 133 32.27 53.87 -29.94
N ALA A 134 31.10 53.70 -29.32
CA ALA A 134 30.97 53.10 -27.99
C ALA A 134 31.41 51.63 -27.95
N MET A 135 31.08 50.83 -28.97
CA MET A 135 31.56 49.45 -29.08
C MET A 135 33.07 49.40 -29.31
N LEU A 136 33.62 50.23 -30.21
CA LEU A 136 35.05 50.35 -30.44
C LEU A 136 35.82 50.80 -29.18
N LYS A 137 35.22 51.62 -28.31
CA LYS A 137 35.79 51.97 -27.00
C LYS A 137 35.81 50.77 -26.05
N LEU A 138 34.79 49.90 -26.10
CA LEU A 138 34.67 48.70 -25.28
C LEU A 138 35.66 47.58 -25.68
N ILE A 139 36.13 47.57 -26.92
CA ILE A 139 37.20 46.66 -27.42
C ILE A 139 38.56 47.38 -27.62
N GLU A 140 38.70 48.63 -27.16
CA GLU A 140 39.92 49.42 -27.34
C GLU A 140 41.18 48.70 -26.81
N PRO A 141 41.15 48.01 -25.64
CA PRO A 141 42.28 47.21 -25.15
C PRO A 141 42.63 46.02 -26.08
N ASP A 142 41.61 45.37 -26.66
CA ASP A 142 41.81 44.23 -27.55
C ASP A 142 42.45 44.66 -28.88
N VAL A 143 42.06 45.83 -29.41
CA VAL A 143 42.70 46.43 -30.60
C VAL A 143 44.11 46.93 -30.28
N GLN A 144 44.31 47.53 -29.11
CA GLN A 144 45.64 47.97 -28.65
C GLN A 144 46.66 46.83 -28.50
N SER A 145 46.21 45.58 -28.34
CA SER A 145 47.09 44.41 -28.28
C SER A 145 47.98 44.20 -29.52
N PHE A 146 47.51 44.62 -30.71
CA PHE A 146 48.29 44.60 -31.96
C PHE A 146 48.55 46.00 -32.54
N ARG A 147 47.79 47.03 -32.12
CA ARG A 147 48.02 48.42 -32.51
C ARG A 147 47.92 49.38 -31.31
N PRO A 148 49.00 49.53 -30.51
CA PRO A 148 48.99 50.32 -29.27
C PRO A 148 48.67 51.82 -29.42
N SER A 149 48.71 52.36 -30.64
CA SER A 149 48.31 53.74 -30.94
C SER A 149 46.79 53.93 -31.10
N PHE A 150 46.00 52.85 -31.21
CA PHE A 150 44.56 52.94 -31.46
C PHE A 150 43.80 53.55 -30.27
N HIS A 151 42.93 54.52 -30.58
CA HIS A 151 41.97 55.11 -29.65
C HIS A 151 40.65 55.31 -30.41
N ALA A 152 39.53 54.85 -29.87
CA ALA A 152 38.23 54.87 -30.55
C ALA A 152 37.76 56.30 -30.89
N GLU A 153 38.10 57.28 -30.06
CA GLU A 153 37.85 58.72 -30.31
C GLU A 153 38.55 59.25 -31.57
N GLY A 154 39.71 58.68 -31.92
CA GLY A 154 40.48 59.00 -33.13
C GLY A 154 40.10 58.16 -34.34
N PHE A 155 39.09 57.28 -34.25
CA PHE A 155 38.73 56.38 -35.36
C PHE A 155 38.18 57.15 -36.56
N VAL A 156 37.39 58.21 -36.35
CA VAL A 156 36.94 59.10 -37.44
C VAL A 156 38.09 60.02 -37.85
N GLY A 157 38.42 60.05 -39.14
CA GLY A 157 39.64 60.65 -39.69
C GLY A 157 40.87 59.73 -39.67
N GLY A 158 40.86 58.67 -38.85
CA GLY A 158 41.85 57.59 -38.86
C GLY A 158 41.62 56.56 -39.98
N SER A 159 42.37 55.46 -39.98
CA SER A 159 42.23 54.40 -40.99
C SER A 159 41.26 53.31 -40.54
N ILE A 160 40.55 52.71 -41.50
CA ILE A 160 39.81 51.45 -41.29
C ILE A 160 40.75 50.29 -40.98
N GLY A 161 42.01 50.35 -41.44
CA GLY A 161 43.06 49.40 -41.08
C GLY A 161 43.32 49.42 -39.56
N ASP A 162 43.06 50.57 -38.94
CA ASP A 162 42.75 50.85 -37.53
C ASP A 162 42.54 49.61 -36.64
N ILE A 163 41.52 48.82 -37.00
CA ILE A 163 40.92 47.76 -36.18
C ILE A 163 41.23 46.34 -36.68
N TYR A 164 42.17 46.20 -37.63
CA TYR A 164 42.60 44.92 -38.17
C TYR A 164 44.13 44.73 -38.00
N PRO A 165 44.61 43.51 -37.69
CA PRO A 165 46.05 43.23 -37.60
C PRO A 165 46.78 43.41 -38.93
N ASP A 166 46.17 42.99 -40.04
CA ASP A 166 46.64 43.32 -41.40
C ASP A 166 45.86 44.55 -41.91
N SER A 167 46.46 45.71 -41.67
CA SER A 167 45.93 47.01 -42.08
C SER A 167 45.72 47.12 -43.59
N GLN A 168 46.65 46.58 -44.38
CA GLN A 168 46.66 46.78 -45.83
C GLN A 168 45.68 45.84 -46.53
N ALA A 169 45.66 44.55 -46.15
CA ALA A 169 44.69 43.62 -46.69
C ALA A 169 43.24 43.99 -46.32
N ALA A 170 43.00 44.66 -45.18
CA ALA A 170 41.68 45.20 -44.85
C ALA A 170 41.25 46.32 -45.83
N ILE A 171 42.15 47.26 -46.13
CA ILE A 171 41.92 48.35 -47.09
C ILE A 171 41.72 47.79 -48.51
N ASP A 172 42.58 46.87 -48.97
CA ASP A 172 42.48 46.33 -50.32
C ASP A 172 41.22 45.45 -50.53
N ARG A 173 40.79 44.71 -49.50
CA ARG A 173 39.49 44.00 -49.52
C ARG A 173 38.30 44.95 -49.59
N MET A 174 38.36 46.09 -48.90
CA MET A 174 37.34 47.12 -48.94
C MET A 174 37.32 47.85 -50.30
N ARG A 175 38.49 48.17 -50.85
CA ARG A 175 38.67 48.79 -52.18
C ARG A 175 38.13 47.87 -53.29
N ALA A 176 38.43 46.57 -53.23
CA ALA A 176 37.92 45.56 -54.16
C ALA A 176 36.42 45.24 -54.01
N LEU A 177 35.72 45.74 -52.99
CA LEU A 177 34.29 45.49 -52.78
C LEU A 177 33.44 46.19 -53.86
N ASN A 178 32.84 45.40 -54.75
CA ASN A 178 32.01 45.86 -55.88
C ASN A 178 30.51 45.56 -55.71
N ALA A 179 30.12 44.79 -54.69
CA ALA A 179 28.74 44.45 -54.36
C ALA A 179 28.57 44.32 -52.84
N SER A 180 27.34 44.39 -52.35
CA SER A 180 27.04 44.21 -50.93
C SER A 180 27.39 42.80 -50.45
N LYS A 181 28.05 42.70 -49.29
CA LYS A 181 28.48 41.43 -48.69
C LYS A 181 28.15 41.39 -47.19
N ALA A 182 27.31 40.43 -46.81
CA ALA A 182 27.08 40.05 -45.42
C ALA A 182 28.08 38.96 -44.99
N VAL A 183 28.53 39.00 -43.74
CA VAL A 183 29.33 37.94 -43.10
C VAL A 183 29.16 37.99 -41.58
N ARG A 184 28.83 36.85 -40.97
CA ARG A 184 28.91 36.65 -39.51
C ARG A 184 30.35 36.27 -39.17
N ALA A 185 30.97 36.95 -38.21
CA ALA A 185 32.32 36.60 -37.75
C ALA A 185 32.53 36.90 -36.26
N PRO A 186 33.39 36.12 -35.58
CA PRO A 186 33.87 36.48 -34.26
C PRO A 186 34.76 37.74 -34.34
N PHE A 187 34.50 38.71 -33.47
CA PHE A 187 35.23 39.97 -33.38
C PHE A 187 35.39 40.34 -31.90
N PHE A 188 36.61 40.19 -31.37
CA PHE A 188 36.97 40.49 -29.98
C PHE A 188 35.94 40.00 -28.94
N GLY A 189 35.77 38.67 -28.89
CA GLY A 189 34.87 37.97 -27.97
C GLY A 189 33.38 37.98 -28.35
N ARG A 190 32.97 38.77 -29.35
CA ARG A 190 31.57 38.92 -29.78
C ARG A 190 31.32 38.24 -31.13
N GLN A 191 30.08 37.82 -31.38
CA GLN A 191 29.61 37.42 -32.70
C GLN A 191 28.93 38.62 -33.35
N ILE A 192 29.52 39.14 -34.43
CA ILE A 192 29.02 40.31 -35.14
C ILE A 192 28.58 39.90 -36.55
N ASP A 193 27.36 40.29 -36.93
CA ASP A 193 26.93 40.31 -38.32
C ASP A 193 27.39 41.63 -38.97
N PHE A 194 28.33 41.52 -39.90
CA PHE A 194 28.83 42.63 -40.69
C PHE A 194 28.16 42.65 -42.06
N VAL A 195 27.63 43.80 -42.48
CA VAL A 195 27.15 44.03 -43.84
C VAL A 195 27.91 45.20 -44.45
N TYR A 196 28.77 44.91 -45.41
CA TYR A 196 29.55 45.90 -46.16
C TYR A 196 28.85 46.18 -47.49
N SER A 197 28.75 47.44 -47.90
CA SER A 197 28.23 47.83 -49.23
C SER A 197 29.06 48.95 -49.86
N PRO A 198 29.30 48.93 -51.18
CA PRO A 198 29.93 50.04 -51.87
C PRO A 198 29.00 51.26 -51.93
N ILE A 199 29.57 52.46 -51.85
CA ILE A 199 28.88 53.72 -52.14
C ILE A 199 29.29 54.13 -53.55
N ILE A 200 28.33 54.30 -54.45
CA ILE A 200 28.57 54.55 -55.88
C ILE A 200 27.91 55.87 -56.28
N ALA A 201 28.65 56.71 -57.00
CA ALA A 201 28.20 57.99 -57.54
C ALA A 201 27.30 57.80 -58.77
N ALA A 202 26.60 58.87 -59.16
CA ALA A 202 25.70 58.88 -60.32
C ALA A 202 26.41 58.68 -61.69
N ASP A 203 27.74 58.80 -61.73
CA ASP A 203 28.58 58.52 -62.91
C ASP A 203 29.16 57.09 -62.92
N GLY A 204 28.86 56.28 -61.89
CA GLY A 204 29.39 54.92 -61.72
C GLY A 204 30.70 54.82 -60.94
N THR A 205 31.32 55.95 -60.56
CA THR A 205 32.54 55.97 -59.74
C THR A 205 32.23 55.51 -58.31
N LYS A 206 33.08 54.66 -57.74
CA LYS A 206 32.99 54.30 -56.31
C LYS A 206 33.50 55.46 -55.46
N LEU A 207 32.71 55.85 -54.45
CA LEU A 207 33.05 56.90 -53.49
C LEU A 207 33.63 56.35 -52.18
N GLY A 208 33.58 55.02 -52.00
CA GLY A 208 34.00 54.33 -50.80
C GLY A 208 33.03 53.22 -50.41
N THR A 209 32.88 52.97 -49.10
CA THR A 209 32.02 51.91 -48.56
C THR A 209 31.28 52.34 -47.30
N ILE A 210 30.08 51.77 -47.09
CA ILE A 210 29.38 51.75 -45.80
C ILE A 210 29.51 50.35 -45.19
N ALA A 211 29.67 50.29 -43.88
CA ALA A 211 29.70 49.06 -43.09
C ALA A 211 28.67 49.17 -41.96
N GLN A 212 27.74 48.23 -41.92
CA GLN A 212 26.73 48.04 -40.88
C GLN A 212 27.15 46.86 -40.00
N TRP A 213 27.00 47.00 -38.68
CA TRP A 213 27.40 45.98 -37.71
C TRP A 213 26.23 45.72 -36.75
N VAL A 214 25.93 44.45 -36.47
CA VAL A 214 24.92 44.03 -35.49
C VAL A 214 25.54 43.00 -34.56
N ASP A 215 25.48 43.24 -33.25
CA ASP A 215 25.91 42.25 -32.25
C ASP A 215 24.81 41.20 -32.06
N VAL A 216 25.17 39.94 -32.32
CA VAL A 216 24.29 38.76 -32.21
C VAL A 216 24.84 37.75 -31.20
N THR A 217 25.79 38.15 -30.35
CA THR A 217 26.43 37.28 -29.34
C THR A 217 25.42 36.63 -28.40
N ALA A 218 24.47 37.41 -27.87
CA ALA A 218 23.41 36.91 -27.00
C ALA A 218 22.52 35.86 -27.71
N GLN A 219 22.17 36.09 -28.97
CA GLN A 219 21.39 35.15 -29.77
C GLN A 219 22.16 33.84 -29.99
N VAL A 220 23.41 33.90 -30.47
CA VAL A 220 24.22 32.70 -30.76
C VAL A 220 24.48 31.89 -29.48
N ASN A 221 24.75 32.55 -28.35
CA ASN A 221 24.93 31.90 -27.06
C ASN A 221 23.63 31.22 -26.59
N ALA A 222 22.47 31.87 -26.77
CA ALA A 222 21.17 31.30 -26.43
C ALA A 222 20.79 30.11 -27.33
N GLU A 223 21.08 30.17 -28.63
CA GLU A 223 20.90 29.06 -29.57
C GLU A 223 21.75 27.83 -29.16
N GLN A 224 23.01 28.05 -28.78
CA GLN A 224 23.88 26.97 -28.29
C GLN A 224 23.42 26.41 -26.93
N ALA A 225 23.03 27.28 -25.99
CA ALA A 225 22.50 26.87 -24.70
C ALA A 225 21.19 26.07 -24.85
N LEU A 226 20.30 26.48 -25.77
CA LEU A 226 19.06 25.78 -26.08
C LEU A 226 19.33 24.34 -26.58
N ILE A 227 20.31 24.15 -27.46
CA ILE A 227 20.70 22.81 -27.95
C ILE A 227 21.19 21.95 -26.77
N GLN A 228 22.13 22.44 -25.97
CA GLN A 228 22.65 21.70 -24.81
C GLN A 228 21.59 21.34 -23.76
N ILE A 229 20.56 22.18 -23.63
CA ILE A 229 19.42 21.97 -22.74
C ILE A 229 18.47 20.89 -23.32
N ILE A 230 18.15 20.96 -24.61
CA ILE A 230 17.36 19.93 -25.31
C ILE A 230 18.06 18.57 -25.28
N ASP A 231 19.37 18.52 -25.51
CA ASP A 231 20.16 17.28 -25.44
C ASP A 231 20.12 16.68 -24.02
N ALA A 232 20.23 17.51 -22.98
CA ALA A 232 20.16 17.08 -21.59
C ALA A 232 18.79 16.47 -21.24
N ALA A 233 17.69 17.17 -21.55
CA ALA A 233 16.34 16.62 -21.33
C ALA A 233 16.05 15.37 -22.18
N SER A 234 16.63 15.27 -23.38
CA SER A 234 16.53 14.06 -24.22
C SER A 234 17.25 12.85 -23.59
N ALA A 235 18.24 13.09 -22.73
CA ALA A 235 18.89 12.10 -21.86
C ALA A 235 18.25 11.97 -20.47
N GLY A 236 17.18 12.71 -20.17
CA GLY A 236 16.50 12.74 -18.87
C GLY A 236 17.11 13.68 -17.82
N ASP A 237 18.16 14.43 -18.16
CA ASP A 237 18.79 15.42 -17.29
C ASP A 237 18.03 16.76 -17.35
N PHE A 238 17.03 16.90 -16.47
CA PHE A 238 16.29 18.14 -16.27
C PHE A 238 16.94 19.09 -15.26
N SER A 239 18.12 18.78 -14.70
CA SER A 239 18.78 19.61 -13.66
C SER A 239 19.42 20.89 -14.20
N ARG A 240 19.63 20.96 -15.53
CA ARG A 240 20.23 22.12 -16.19
C ARG A 240 19.22 23.26 -16.37
N ARG A 241 19.75 24.48 -16.51
CA ARG A 241 18.97 25.70 -16.77
C ARG A 241 19.67 26.56 -17.81
N MET A 242 18.90 27.27 -18.62
CA MET A 242 19.43 28.35 -19.46
C MET A 242 19.89 29.50 -18.55
N GLN A 243 21.13 29.94 -18.74
CA GLN A 243 21.61 31.21 -18.19
C GLN A 243 20.78 32.36 -18.78
N LEU A 244 20.57 33.43 -18.00
CA LEU A 244 19.74 34.57 -18.41
C LEU A 244 20.56 35.83 -18.72
N ASP A 245 21.87 35.81 -18.43
CA ASP A 245 22.75 36.96 -18.53
C ASP A 245 22.91 37.43 -19.98
N GLY A 246 22.66 38.72 -20.21
CA GLY A 246 22.71 39.33 -21.55
C GLY A 246 21.55 38.95 -22.47
N MET A 247 20.50 38.28 -21.98
CA MET A 247 19.28 38.01 -22.75
C MET A 247 18.21 39.06 -22.46
N ASP A 248 17.59 39.59 -23.52
CA ASP A 248 16.53 40.60 -23.44
C ASP A 248 15.26 40.19 -24.19
N GLY A 249 14.14 40.83 -23.85
CA GLY A 249 12.86 40.74 -24.58
C GLY A 249 12.35 39.31 -24.78
N VAL A 250 12.18 38.91 -26.05
CA VAL A 250 11.66 37.58 -26.44
C VAL A 250 12.62 36.46 -25.99
N LEU A 251 13.93 36.70 -26.05
CA LEU A 251 14.95 35.69 -25.73
C LEU A 251 14.95 35.35 -24.24
N LEU A 252 14.90 36.39 -23.40
CA LEU A 252 14.74 36.26 -21.95
C LEU A 252 13.43 35.54 -21.60
N SER A 253 12.33 35.91 -22.26
CA SER A 253 11.01 35.30 -22.06
C SER A 253 10.99 33.81 -22.41
N LEU A 254 11.72 33.41 -23.47
CA LEU A 254 11.89 32.01 -23.88
C LEU A 254 12.72 31.23 -22.87
N ALA A 255 13.88 31.75 -22.45
CA ALA A 255 14.75 31.09 -21.46
C ALA A 255 14.05 30.92 -20.10
N GLN A 256 13.32 31.95 -19.63
CA GLN A 256 12.46 31.86 -18.44
C GLN A 256 11.25 30.92 -18.62
N GLY A 257 10.77 30.74 -19.85
CA GLY A 257 9.74 29.74 -20.17
C GLY A 257 10.27 28.31 -20.04
N ILE A 258 11.45 28.05 -20.63
CA ILE A 258 12.12 26.75 -20.61
C ILE A 258 12.53 26.38 -19.18
N ASN A 259 13.16 27.28 -18.44
CA ASN A 259 13.56 27.02 -17.05
C ASN A 259 12.35 26.62 -16.18
N ARG A 260 11.20 27.31 -16.28
CA ARG A 260 9.97 26.93 -15.55
C ARG A 260 9.40 25.56 -15.95
N ILE A 261 9.57 25.15 -17.21
CA ILE A 261 9.19 23.79 -17.63
C ILE A 261 10.12 22.77 -16.96
N TYR A 262 11.43 23.04 -16.89
CA TYR A 262 12.41 22.15 -16.28
C TYR A 262 12.23 22.08 -14.76
N ASP A 263 12.03 23.21 -14.08
CA ASP A 263 11.66 23.28 -12.66
C ASP A 263 10.45 22.39 -12.35
N SER A 264 9.42 22.47 -13.20
CA SER A 264 8.20 21.67 -13.05
C SER A 264 8.44 20.17 -13.29
N VAL A 265 9.11 19.81 -14.39
CA VAL A 265 9.41 18.40 -14.71
C VAL A 265 10.30 17.77 -13.63
N GLU A 266 11.39 18.44 -13.24
CA GLU A 266 12.33 17.97 -12.23
C GLU A 266 11.65 17.79 -10.87
N THR A 267 10.88 18.78 -10.40
CA THR A 267 10.17 18.70 -9.11
C THR A 267 9.22 17.50 -9.05
N HIS A 268 8.38 17.33 -10.08
CA HIS A 268 7.38 16.25 -10.08
C HIS A 268 8.01 14.87 -10.30
N LEU A 269 8.99 14.73 -11.19
CA LEU A 269 9.67 13.46 -11.41
C LEU A 269 10.55 13.05 -10.21
N ALA A 270 11.23 13.99 -9.54
CA ALA A 270 11.96 13.70 -8.31
C ALA A 270 11.03 13.26 -7.17
N ALA A 271 9.87 13.90 -7.02
CA ALA A 271 8.87 13.51 -6.02
C ALA A 271 8.30 12.10 -6.29
N LEU A 272 8.05 11.75 -7.55
CA LEU A 272 7.63 10.41 -7.97
C LEU A 272 8.75 9.37 -7.73
N ALA A 273 9.98 9.65 -8.20
CA ALA A 273 11.13 8.77 -8.06
C ALA A 273 11.46 8.46 -6.59
N ARG A 274 11.34 9.45 -5.69
CA ARG A 274 11.50 9.26 -4.24
C ARG A 274 10.49 8.24 -3.67
N VAL A 275 9.22 8.33 -4.07
CA VAL A 275 8.15 7.45 -3.55
C VAL A 275 8.22 6.06 -4.18
N ILE A 276 8.59 5.96 -5.46
CA ILE A 276 8.82 4.66 -6.12
C ILE A 276 10.08 3.96 -5.56
N GLY A 277 11.14 4.71 -5.24
CA GLY A 277 12.31 4.20 -4.53
C GLY A 277 11.97 3.70 -3.13
N ALA A 278 11.24 4.51 -2.34
CA ALA A 278 10.74 4.10 -1.02
C ALA A 278 9.88 2.84 -1.10
N LEU A 279 8.96 2.74 -2.08
CA LEU A 279 8.15 1.55 -2.34
C LEU A 279 9.01 0.31 -2.66
N ALA A 280 10.09 0.46 -3.42
CA ALA A 280 11.04 -0.63 -3.71
C ALA A 280 11.87 -1.05 -2.48
N GLU A 281 12.09 -0.15 -1.52
CA GLU A 281 12.68 -0.43 -0.20
C GLU A 281 11.65 -0.94 0.84
N GLY A 282 10.38 -1.08 0.46
CA GLY A 282 9.28 -1.52 1.33
C GLY A 282 8.65 -0.40 2.19
N ASP A 283 9.07 0.86 2.06
CA ASP A 283 8.47 1.98 2.78
C ASP A 283 7.15 2.45 2.14
N LEU A 284 6.05 1.88 2.64
CA LEU A 284 4.67 2.22 2.28
C LEU A 284 4.16 3.47 3.05
N THR A 285 4.99 4.15 3.86
CA THR A 285 4.59 5.38 4.56
C THR A 285 4.65 6.61 3.66
N GLN A 286 5.48 6.60 2.61
CA GLN A 286 5.69 7.76 1.74
C GLN A 286 4.47 8.04 0.84
N ARG A 287 4.22 9.32 0.56
CA ARG A 287 3.27 9.79 -0.46
C ARG A 287 3.90 10.88 -1.32
N VAL A 288 3.40 11.03 -2.53
CA VAL A 288 3.76 12.12 -3.45
C VAL A 288 2.89 13.32 -3.08
N GLU A 289 3.51 14.35 -2.53
CA GLU A 289 2.85 15.57 -2.07
C GLU A 289 3.05 16.72 -3.07
N GLY A 290 2.29 17.81 -2.89
CA GLY A 290 2.37 19.02 -3.72
C GLY A 290 1.23 19.18 -4.73
N ASP A 291 1.10 20.41 -5.24
CA ASP A 291 0.06 20.79 -6.19
C ASP A 291 0.50 20.51 -7.63
N ALA A 292 0.11 19.34 -8.13
CA ALA A 292 0.46 18.83 -9.44
C ALA A 292 -0.72 18.98 -10.42
N HIS A 293 -0.40 19.27 -11.68
CA HIS A 293 -1.39 19.55 -12.73
C HIS A 293 -1.23 18.60 -13.94
N GLY A 294 -2.32 18.35 -14.67
CA GLY A 294 -2.31 17.55 -15.90
C GLY A 294 -1.82 16.12 -15.67
N ILE A 295 -0.81 15.68 -16.43
CA ILE A 295 -0.25 14.33 -16.30
C ILE A 295 0.45 14.11 -14.95
N PHE A 296 1.07 15.14 -14.37
CA PHE A 296 1.72 15.03 -13.05
C PHE A 296 0.71 14.84 -11.92
N ALA A 297 -0.49 15.45 -12.03
CA ALA A 297 -1.60 15.19 -11.11
C ALA A 297 -1.99 13.71 -11.12
N ARG A 298 -2.21 13.16 -12.32
CA ARG A 298 -2.55 11.74 -12.49
C ARG A 298 -1.45 10.82 -11.97
N LEU A 299 -0.18 11.07 -12.31
CA LEU A 299 0.93 10.24 -11.82
C LEU A 299 1.07 10.29 -10.29
N ARG A 300 0.88 11.46 -9.66
CA ARG A 300 0.82 11.62 -8.20
C ARG A 300 -0.31 10.76 -7.62
N ASP A 301 -1.52 10.89 -8.17
CA ASP A 301 -2.73 10.27 -7.65
C ASP A 301 -2.73 8.74 -7.85
N ASP A 302 -2.35 8.25 -9.03
CA ASP A 302 -2.20 6.82 -9.36
C ASP A 302 -1.10 6.15 -8.50
N THR A 303 0.02 6.84 -8.26
CA THR A 303 1.10 6.37 -7.37
C THR A 303 0.61 6.29 -5.92
N ASN A 304 -0.02 7.36 -5.42
CA ASN A 304 -0.57 7.39 -4.06
C ASN A 304 -1.67 6.34 -3.86
N GLN A 305 -2.51 6.08 -4.88
CA GLN A 305 -3.51 5.02 -4.85
C GLN A 305 -2.86 3.63 -4.80
N THR A 306 -1.77 3.41 -5.54
CA THR A 306 -1.02 2.14 -5.54
C THR A 306 -0.39 1.88 -4.17
N VAL A 307 0.29 2.87 -3.57
CA VAL A 307 0.86 2.72 -2.23
C VAL A 307 -0.25 2.47 -1.20
N THR A 308 -1.40 3.14 -1.29
CA THR A 308 -2.55 2.88 -0.41
C THR A 308 -3.12 1.47 -0.58
N ARG A 309 -3.30 0.96 -1.81
CA ARG A 309 -3.75 -0.43 -2.02
C ARG A 309 -2.78 -1.47 -1.48
N LEU A 310 -1.48 -1.23 -1.60
CA LEU A 310 -0.46 -2.10 -0.98
C LEU A 310 -0.45 -1.97 0.55
N THR A 311 -0.70 -0.77 1.09
CA THR A 311 -0.86 -0.54 2.54
C THR A 311 -2.03 -1.36 3.09
N GLU A 312 -3.17 -1.35 2.41
CA GLU A 312 -4.36 -2.14 2.75
C GLU A 312 -4.05 -3.65 2.72
N ILE A 313 -3.56 -4.17 1.59
CA ILE A 313 -3.29 -5.60 1.40
C ILE A 313 -2.27 -6.14 2.43
N ILE A 314 -1.19 -5.40 2.71
CA ILE A 314 -0.20 -5.83 3.70
C ILE A 314 -0.77 -5.76 5.12
N GLY A 315 -1.59 -4.76 5.46
CA GLY A 315 -2.27 -4.68 6.76
C GLY A 315 -3.28 -5.82 6.97
N ASP A 316 -4.01 -6.19 5.92
CA ASP A 316 -4.90 -7.36 5.93
C ASP A 316 -4.12 -8.67 6.13
N ILE A 317 -2.97 -8.84 5.46
CA ILE A 317 -2.10 -10.02 5.62
C ILE A 317 -1.50 -10.10 7.03
N GLN A 318 -1.04 -8.97 7.61
CA GLN A 318 -0.56 -8.93 9.00
C GLN A 318 -1.68 -9.35 9.97
N THR A 319 -2.87 -8.78 9.82
CA THR A 319 -4.05 -9.08 10.65
C THR A 319 -4.49 -10.54 10.52
N ALA A 320 -4.50 -11.08 9.30
CA ALA A 320 -4.82 -12.48 9.04
C ALA A 320 -3.78 -13.43 9.64
N SER A 321 -2.49 -13.11 9.52
CA SER A 321 -1.40 -13.92 10.08
C SER A 321 -1.47 -13.98 11.60
N ASP A 322 -1.67 -12.84 12.28
CA ASP A 322 -1.88 -12.82 13.73
C ASP A 322 -3.14 -13.60 14.17
N THR A 323 -4.21 -13.56 13.37
CA THR A 323 -5.44 -14.33 13.63
C THR A 323 -5.21 -15.83 13.48
N ILE A 324 -4.48 -16.26 12.44
CA ILE A 324 -4.12 -17.68 12.23
C ILE A 324 -3.19 -18.16 13.36
N ARG A 325 -2.18 -17.36 13.73
CA ARG A 325 -1.26 -17.65 14.83
C ARG A 325 -2.00 -17.82 16.16
N GLN A 326 -2.95 -16.93 16.49
CA GLN A 326 -3.77 -17.04 17.69
C GLN A 326 -4.66 -18.29 17.67
N ALA A 327 -5.33 -18.57 16.54
CA ALA A 327 -6.16 -19.77 16.38
C ALA A 327 -5.34 -21.07 16.46
N ALA A 328 -4.12 -21.09 15.92
CA ALA A 328 -3.21 -22.23 16.02
C ALA A 328 -2.81 -22.53 17.48
N VAL A 329 -2.48 -21.51 18.26
CA VAL A 329 -2.20 -21.65 19.70
C VAL A 329 -3.42 -22.13 20.49
N GLU A 330 -4.63 -21.66 20.15
CA GLU A 330 -5.87 -22.12 20.77
C GLU A 330 -6.20 -23.58 20.43
N ILE A 331 -5.94 -24.01 19.18
CA ILE A 331 -6.08 -25.43 18.77
C ILE A 331 -5.04 -26.30 19.49
N ALA A 332 -3.77 -25.87 19.58
CA ALA A 332 -2.74 -26.61 20.29
C ALA A 332 -3.07 -26.78 21.78
N ALA A 333 -3.59 -25.74 22.44
CA ALA A 333 -4.07 -25.84 23.82
C ALA A 333 -5.29 -26.77 23.96
N GLY A 334 -6.24 -26.73 23.02
CA GLY A 334 -7.41 -27.62 22.99
C GLY A 334 -7.04 -29.09 22.76
N ASN A 335 -6.01 -29.35 21.96
CA ASN A 335 -5.48 -30.70 21.76
C ASN A 335 -4.77 -31.23 23.01
N THR A 336 -4.12 -30.38 23.81
CA THR A 336 -3.55 -30.80 25.12
C THR A 336 -4.64 -31.26 26.08
N ASP A 337 -5.74 -30.51 26.23
CA ASP A 337 -6.92 -30.96 27.01
C ASP A 337 -7.49 -32.29 26.47
N LEU A 338 -7.56 -32.43 25.15
CA LEU A 338 -8.01 -33.67 24.52
C LEU A 338 -7.04 -34.84 24.75
N SER A 339 -5.72 -34.61 24.85
CA SER A 339 -4.72 -35.62 25.23
C SER A 339 -4.96 -36.11 26.66
N GLU A 340 -4.97 -35.20 27.64
CA GLU A 340 -5.19 -35.52 29.06
C GLU A 340 -6.49 -36.31 29.27
N ARG A 341 -7.56 -35.91 28.55
CA ARG A 341 -8.86 -36.60 28.60
C ARG A 341 -8.87 -37.95 27.87
N THR A 342 -8.05 -38.12 26.82
CA THR A 342 -7.90 -39.40 26.11
C THR A 342 -7.08 -40.38 26.94
N GLU A 343 -6.03 -39.92 27.61
CA GLU A 343 -5.24 -40.71 28.58
C GLU A 343 -6.10 -41.14 29.77
N GLN A 344 -6.88 -40.23 30.36
CA GLN A 344 -7.82 -40.57 31.42
C GLN A 344 -8.92 -41.54 30.93
N GLN A 345 -9.38 -41.42 29.68
CA GLN A 345 -10.33 -42.37 29.10
C GLN A 345 -9.70 -43.76 28.92
N ALA A 346 -8.44 -43.85 28.51
CA ALA A 346 -7.71 -45.11 28.40
C ALA A 346 -7.57 -45.80 29.77
N ALA A 347 -7.17 -45.07 30.81
CA ALA A 347 -7.08 -45.59 32.18
C ALA A 347 -8.45 -46.10 32.70
N ASN A 348 -9.53 -45.35 32.44
CA ASN A 348 -10.89 -45.76 32.82
C ASN A 348 -11.34 -47.02 32.04
N LEU A 349 -10.92 -47.18 30.79
CA LEU A 349 -11.20 -48.38 29.99
C LEU A 349 -10.41 -49.60 30.47
N GLU A 350 -9.16 -49.42 30.93
CA GLU A 350 -8.35 -50.48 31.55
C GLU A 350 -8.97 -50.98 32.87
N GLU A 351 -9.39 -50.07 33.76
CA GLU A 351 -10.12 -50.41 34.99
C GLU A 351 -11.47 -51.10 34.67
N THR A 352 -12.18 -50.64 33.64
CA THR A 352 -13.42 -51.27 33.16
C THR A 352 -13.16 -52.67 32.61
N ALA A 353 -12.10 -52.88 31.83
CA ALA A 353 -11.73 -54.19 31.28
C ALA A 353 -11.37 -55.18 32.40
N SER A 354 -10.55 -54.77 33.37
CA SER A 354 -10.22 -55.57 34.56
C SER A 354 -11.47 -55.96 35.36
N SER A 355 -12.37 -55.01 35.60
CA SER A 355 -13.65 -55.25 36.27
C SER A 355 -14.53 -56.23 35.50
N MET A 356 -14.52 -56.16 34.16
CA MET A 356 -15.26 -57.07 33.29
C MET A 356 -14.68 -58.49 33.28
N GLU A 357 -13.36 -58.67 33.41
CA GLU A 357 -12.75 -59.99 33.60
C GLU A 357 -13.13 -60.61 34.95
N GLU A 358 -13.10 -59.84 36.04
CA GLU A 358 -13.54 -60.32 37.36
C GLU A 358 -15.03 -60.71 37.38
N LEU A 359 -15.89 -59.90 36.74
CA LEU A 359 -17.31 -60.22 36.55
C LEU A 359 -17.51 -61.48 35.69
N THR A 360 -16.74 -61.64 34.60
CA THR A 360 -16.78 -62.85 33.76
C THR A 360 -16.43 -64.09 34.58
N SER A 361 -15.36 -64.02 35.37
CA SER A 361 -14.93 -65.09 36.27
C SER A 361 -15.99 -65.44 37.31
N THR A 362 -16.57 -64.42 37.94
CA THR A 362 -17.60 -64.58 38.99
C THR A 362 -18.90 -65.19 38.45
N VAL A 363 -19.38 -64.73 37.29
CA VAL A 363 -20.59 -65.28 36.64
C VAL A 363 -20.37 -66.74 36.22
N LYS A 364 -19.18 -67.07 35.69
CA LYS A 364 -18.81 -68.46 35.39
C LYS A 364 -18.75 -69.33 36.65
N GLN A 365 -18.14 -68.84 37.73
CA GLN A 365 -18.09 -69.54 39.01
C GLN A 365 -19.49 -69.76 39.60
N ASN A 366 -20.41 -68.81 39.43
CA ASN A 366 -21.82 -68.97 39.83
C ASN A 366 -22.52 -70.09 39.04
N ALA A 367 -22.32 -70.16 37.73
CA ALA A 367 -22.86 -71.24 36.89
C ALA A 367 -22.30 -72.63 37.30
N ASP A 368 -20.99 -72.75 37.47
CA ASP A 368 -20.35 -74.00 37.92
C ASP A 368 -20.81 -74.40 39.34
N SER A 369 -21.00 -73.42 40.24
CA SER A 369 -21.50 -73.63 41.60
C SER A 369 -22.97 -74.08 41.61
N ALA A 370 -23.83 -73.50 40.77
CA ALA A 370 -25.22 -73.90 40.63
C ALA A 370 -25.33 -75.34 40.06
N LEU A 371 -24.51 -75.69 39.08
CA LEU A 371 -24.40 -77.05 38.55
C LEU A 371 -23.91 -78.06 39.60
N GLN A 372 -22.95 -77.68 40.45
CA GLN A 372 -22.48 -78.54 41.54
C GLN A 372 -23.53 -78.70 42.64
N ALA A 373 -24.18 -77.61 43.06
CA ALA A 373 -25.26 -77.64 44.03
C ALA A 373 -26.46 -78.48 43.55
N ASN A 374 -26.86 -78.35 42.28
CA ASN A 374 -27.93 -79.15 41.70
C ASN A 374 -27.65 -80.66 41.79
N ARG A 375 -26.41 -81.10 41.48
CA ARG A 375 -26.02 -82.52 41.61
C ARG A 375 -26.13 -83.02 43.05
N LEU A 376 -25.72 -82.22 44.03
CA LEU A 376 -25.81 -82.57 45.45
C LEU A 376 -27.27 -82.64 45.94
N VAL A 377 -28.10 -81.71 45.48
CA VAL A 377 -29.54 -81.60 45.78
C VAL A 377 -30.30 -82.80 45.20
N VAL A 378 -30.04 -83.19 43.94
CA VAL A 378 -30.62 -84.39 43.31
C VAL A 378 -30.29 -85.65 44.11
N GLY A 379 -29.02 -85.86 44.47
CA GLY A 379 -28.62 -87.01 45.30
C GLY A 379 -29.24 -87.01 46.71
N THR A 380 -29.48 -85.83 47.29
CA THR A 380 -30.22 -85.70 48.55
C THR A 380 -31.70 -86.08 48.38
N GLY A 381 -32.29 -85.79 47.22
CA GLY A 381 -33.63 -86.24 46.83
C GLY A 381 -33.75 -87.76 46.75
N GLU A 382 -32.79 -88.43 46.11
CA GLU A 382 -32.73 -89.90 46.03
C GLU A 382 -32.66 -90.54 47.43
N VAL A 383 -31.83 -89.99 48.32
CA VAL A 383 -31.73 -90.44 49.72
C VAL A 383 -33.02 -90.19 50.50
N ALA A 384 -33.66 -89.03 50.35
CA ALA A 384 -34.93 -88.72 51.00
C ALA A 384 -36.09 -89.62 50.50
N GLN A 385 -36.12 -89.92 49.20
CA GLN A 385 -37.10 -90.82 48.61
C GLN A 385 -36.89 -92.28 49.07
N SER A 386 -35.63 -92.74 49.15
CA SER A 386 -35.30 -94.04 49.73
C SER A 386 -35.66 -94.12 51.22
N GLY A 387 -35.41 -93.04 51.98
CA GLY A 387 -35.83 -92.91 53.37
C GLY A 387 -37.36 -92.98 53.53
N GLY A 388 -38.12 -92.33 52.64
CA GLY A 388 -39.58 -92.43 52.58
C GLY A 388 -40.06 -93.87 52.36
N GLN A 389 -39.48 -94.58 51.40
CA GLN A 389 -39.80 -95.99 51.14
C GLN A 389 -39.58 -96.88 52.39
N VAL A 390 -38.47 -96.68 53.10
CA VAL A 390 -38.18 -97.42 54.34
C VAL A 390 -39.18 -97.07 55.46
N MET A 391 -39.66 -95.82 55.54
CA MET A 391 -40.73 -95.48 56.50
C MET A 391 -42.04 -96.19 56.15
N ASP A 392 -42.43 -96.23 54.88
CA ASP A 392 -43.67 -96.89 54.45
C ASP A 392 -43.59 -98.43 54.66
N ASP A 393 -42.43 -99.06 54.43
CA ASP A 393 -42.17 -100.47 54.75
C ASP A 393 -42.26 -100.78 56.27
N VAL A 394 -41.79 -99.86 57.12
CA VAL A 394 -41.90 -99.97 58.58
C VAL A 394 -43.36 -99.79 59.03
N VAL A 395 -44.14 -98.89 58.42
CA VAL A 395 -45.60 -98.78 58.69
C VAL A 395 -46.31 -100.09 58.33
N ALA A 396 -46.01 -100.69 57.17
CA ALA A 396 -46.56 -101.98 56.78
C ALA A 396 -46.21 -103.09 57.79
N THR A 397 -44.97 -103.10 58.29
CA THR A 397 -44.51 -104.03 59.33
C THR A 397 -45.23 -103.82 60.67
N MET A 398 -45.43 -102.58 61.11
CA MET A 398 -46.19 -102.26 62.33
C MET A 398 -47.67 -102.65 62.21
N GLY A 399 -48.26 -102.53 61.02
CA GLY A 399 -49.62 -103.03 60.75
C GLY A 399 -49.73 -104.56 60.89
N GLN A 400 -48.72 -105.30 60.43
CA GLN A 400 -48.64 -106.76 60.63
C GLN A 400 -48.49 -107.12 62.12
N ILE A 401 -47.63 -106.40 62.86
CA ILE A 401 -47.44 -106.61 64.31
C ILE A 401 -48.72 -106.31 65.09
N SER A 402 -49.41 -105.19 64.82
CA SER A 402 -50.70 -104.85 65.45
C SER A 402 -51.77 -105.94 65.20
N THR A 403 -51.81 -106.46 63.97
CA THR A 403 -52.70 -107.57 63.59
C THR A 403 -52.36 -108.86 64.36
N ALA A 404 -51.08 -109.19 64.51
CA ALA A 404 -50.62 -110.34 65.27
C ALA A 404 -50.93 -110.22 66.77
N SER A 405 -50.64 -109.06 67.38
CA SER A 405 -50.95 -108.75 68.79
C SER A 405 -52.44 -108.88 69.08
N ARG A 406 -53.31 -108.35 68.21
CA ARG A 406 -54.76 -108.49 68.32
C ARG A 406 -55.20 -109.96 68.35
N LYS A 407 -54.67 -110.77 67.43
CA LYS A 407 -54.94 -112.21 67.35
C LYS A 407 -54.44 -112.99 68.59
N ILE A 408 -53.31 -112.58 69.18
CA ILE A 408 -52.85 -113.13 70.47
C ILE A 408 -53.82 -112.74 71.58
N GLY A 409 -54.29 -111.49 71.63
CA GLY A 409 -55.30 -111.03 72.59
C GLY A 409 -56.62 -111.80 72.51
N GLU A 410 -57.07 -112.16 71.31
CA GLU A 410 -58.23 -113.04 71.07
C GLU A 410 -57.99 -114.45 71.64
N ILE A 411 -56.84 -115.08 71.33
CA ILE A 411 -56.45 -116.41 71.83
C ILE A 411 -56.37 -116.43 73.36
N ILE A 412 -55.78 -115.40 73.97
CA ILE A 412 -55.69 -115.24 75.43
C ILE A 412 -57.08 -115.05 76.05
N GLY A 413 -58.00 -114.37 75.37
CA GLY A 413 -59.41 -114.30 75.77
C GLY A 413 -60.13 -115.66 75.77
N VAL A 414 -59.80 -116.53 74.81
CA VAL A 414 -60.29 -117.93 74.79
C VAL A 414 -59.69 -118.74 75.94
N ILE A 415 -58.40 -118.56 76.24
CA ILE A 415 -57.72 -119.25 77.35
C ILE A 415 -58.28 -118.84 78.71
N ASP A 416 -58.57 -117.55 78.93
CA ASP A 416 -59.28 -117.04 80.11
C ASP A 416 -60.68 -117.67 80.24
N GLY A 417 -61.41 -117.78 79.13
CA GLY A 417 -62.69 -118.49 79.05
C GLY A 417 -62.60 -119.98 79.42
N ILE A 418 -61.57 -120.69 78.92
CA ILE A 418 -61.29 -122.09 79.27
C ILE A 418 -60.92 -122.22 80.76
N ALA A 419 -60.12 -121.31 81.29
CA ALA A 419 -59.75 -121.28 82.71
C ALA A 419 -60.97 -121.05 83.61
N PHE A 420 -61.86 -120.13 83.24
CA PHE A 420 -63.15 -119.92 83.92
C PHE A 420 -64.03 -121.16 83.89
N GLN A 421 -64.24 -121.78 82.71
CA GLN A 421 -65.00 -123.02 82.56
C GLN A 421 -64.40 -124.16 83.41
N THR A 422 -63.07 -124.29 83.44
CA THR A 422 -62.35 -125.29 84.23
C THR A 422 -62.54 -125.06 85.73
N ASN A 423 -62.52 -123.81 86.21
CA ASN A 423 -62.82 -123.45 87.60
C ASN A 423 -64.27 -123.80 88.01
N ILE A 424 -65.24 -123.63 87.10
CA ILE A 424 -66.64 -124.04 87.34
C ILE A 424 -66.79 -125.57 87.34
N LEU A 425 -66.16 -126.27 86.38
CA LEU A 425 -66.13 -127.74 86.35
C LEU A 425 -65.49 -128.33 87.61
N ALA A 426 -64.38 -127.75 88.07
CA ALA A 426 -63.69 -128.17 89.28
C ALA A 426 -64.48 -127.85 90.56
N LEU A 427 -65.21 -126.73 90.61
CA LEU A 427 -66.18 -126.45 91.67
C LEU A 427 -67.29 -127.51 91.71
N ASN A 428 -67.90 -127.83 90.57
CA ASN A 428 -68.96 -128.84 90.49
C ASN A 428 -68.45 -130.23 90.91
N ALA A 429 -67.24 -130.60 90.46
CA ALA A 429 -66.59 -131.86 90.87
C ALA A 429 -66.29 -131.89 92.38
N ALA A 430 -65.86 -130.78 92.98
CA ALA A 430 -65.63 -130.69 94.43
C ALA A 430 -66.93 -130.80 95.24
N VAL A 431 -68.04 -130.25 94.73
CA VAL A 431 -69.38 -130.37 95.35
C VAL A 431 -69.88 -131.81 95.30
N GLU A 432 -69.79 -132.49 94.15
CA GLU A 432 -70.26 -133.87 94.04
C GLU A 432 -69.32 -134.85 94.79
N ALA A 433 -68.03 -134.56 94.86
CA ALA A 433 -67.09 -135.31 95.71
C ALA A 433 -67.40 -135.14 97.22
N ALA A 434 -67.77 -133.94 97.68
CA ALA A 434 -68.25 -133.73 99.05
C ALA A 434 -69.57 -134.49 99.31
N ARG A 435 -70.45 -134.57 98.31
CA ARG A 435 -71.73 -135.31 98.36
C ARG A 435 -71.53 -136.83 98.45
N ALA A 436 -70.42 -137.36 97.94
CA ALA A 436 -70.04 -138.77 98.04
C ALA A 436 -69.39 -139.16 99.39
N GLY A 437 -69.21 -138.22 100.32
CA GLY A 437 -68.67 -138.48 101.67
C GLY A 437 -67.22 -139.00 101.65
N GLU A 438 -66.89 -139.94 102.54
CA GLU A 438 -65.53 -140.48 102.67
C GLU A 438 -64.98 -141.08 101.36
N GLN A 439 -65.84 -141.69 100.53
CA GLN A 439 -65.44 -142.25 99.22
C GLN A 439 -65.03 -141.16 98.22
N GLY A 440 -65.49 -139.93 98.40
CA GLY A 440 -65.18 -138.79 97.53
C GLY A 440 -63.86 -138.07 97.85
N ARG A 441 -63.18 -138.36 98.98
CA ARG A 441 -62.05 -137.56 99.48
C ARG A 441 -60.90 -137.42 98.48
N GLY A 442 -60.55 -138.49 97.75
CA GLY A 442 -59.52 -138.42 96.70
C GLY A 442 -59.91 -137.50 95.55
N PHE A 443 -61.16 -137.58 95.08
CA PHE A 443 -61.70 -136.70 94.04
C PHE A 443 -61.81 -135.25 94.51
N ALA A 444 -62.16 -135.00 95.78
CA ALA A 444 -62.25 -133.65 96.34
C ALA A 444 -60.88 -132.94 96.34
N VAL A 445 -59.79 -133.65 96.67
CA VAL A 445 -58.43 -133.11 96.59
C VAL A 445 -58.05 -132.77 95.15
N VAL A 446 -58.24 -133.70 94.21
CA VAL A 446 -57.96 -133.46 92.78
C VAL A 446 -58.78 -132.29 92.23
N ALA A 447 -60.07 -132.21 92.57
CA ALA A 447 -60.93 -131.10 92.18
C ALA A 447 -60.45 -129.76 92.76
N SER A 448 -59.94 -129.74 94.01
CA SER A 448 -59.37 -128.53 94.60
C SER A 448 -58.08 -128.07 93.91
N GLU A 449 -57.21 -128.99 93.50
CA GLU A 449 -55.96 -128.68 92.80
C GLU A 449 -56.22 -128.22 91.36
N VAL A 450 -57.12 -128.89 90.62
CA VAL A 450 -57.57 -128.44 89.29
C VAL A 450 -58.20 -127.05 89.36
N ARG A 451 -58.93 -126.73 90.44
CA ARG A 451 -59.49 -125.39 90.66
C ARG A 451 -58.42 -124.34 90.96
N ALA A 452 -57.40 -124.69 91.75
CA ALA A 452 -56.26 -123.81 92.03
C ALA A 452 -55.45 -123.53 90.76
N LEU A 453 -55.19 -124.56 89.95
CA LEU A 453 -54.56 -124.44 88.64
C LEU A 453 -55.40 -123.58 87.69
N ALA A 454 -56.71 -123.80 87.61
CA ALA A 454 -57.61 -123.01 86.78
C ALA A 454 -57.62 -121.52 87.16
N ARG A 455 -57.59 -121.19 88.46
CA ARG A 455 -57.47 -119.78 88.89
C ARG A 455 -56.12 -119.18 88.49
N ARG A 456 -55.01 -119.90 88.72
CA ARG A 456 -53.67 -119.47 88.27
C ARG A 456 -53.60 -119.25 86.76
N SER A 457 -54.27 -120.07 85.96
CA SER A 457 -54.35 -119.90 84.51
C SER A 457 -55.14 -118.65 84.10
N ALA A 458 -56.24 -118.33 84.79
CA ALA A 458 -56.98 -117.08 84.56
C ALA A 458 -56.19 -115.84 85.01
N ASP A 459 -55.55 -115.89 86.17
CA ASP A 459 -54.68 -114.84 86.69
C ASP A 459 -53.54 -114.54 85.70
N ALA A 460 -52.87 -115.57 85.18
CA ALA A 460 -51.81 -115.43 84.16
C ALA A 460 -52.33 -115.00 82.78
N ALA A 461 -53.48 -115.51 82.33
CA ALA A 461 -54.09 -115.06 81.07
C ALA A 461 -54.44 -113.57 81.12
N LYS A 462 -54.94 -113.08 82.26
CA LYS A 462 -55.22 -111.66 82.49
C LYS A 462 -53.96 -110.80 82.46
N GLU A 463 -52.86 -111.26 83.05
CA GLU A 463 -51.56 -110.58 83.00
C GLU A 463 -51.03 -110.47 81.56
N ILE A 464 -51.04 -111.58 80.80
CA ILE A 464 -50.64 -111.58 79.38
C ILE A 464 -51.55 -110.67 78.56
N LYS A 465 -52.86 -110.65 78.82
CA LYS A 465 -53.82 -109.77 78.14
C LYS A 465 -53.50 -108.29 78.35
N THR A 466 -53.04 -107.91 79.56
CA THR A 466 -52.58 -106.55 79.86
C THR A 466 -51.28 -106.21 79.13
N LEU A 467 -50.30 -107.13 79.09
CA LEU A 467 -49.05 -106.94 78.35
C LEU A 467 -49.27 -106.83 76.83
N ILE A 468 -50.22 -107.57 76.27
CA ILE A 468 -50.59 -107.50 74.85
C ILE A 468 -51.31 -106.19 74.52
N ALA A 469 -52.14 -105.65 75.43
CA ALA A 469 -52.75 -104.34 75.27
C ALA A 469 -51.69 -103.21 75.24
N ASP A 470 -50.82 -103.16 76.25
CA ASP A 470 -49.69 -102.22 76.32
C ASP A 470 -48.74 -102.33 75.11
N SER A 471 -48.50 -103.55 74.61
CA SER A 471 -47.75 -103.78 73.37
C SER A 471 -48.48 -103.26 72.13
N SER A 472 -49.80 -103.40 72.07
CA SER A 472 -50.62 -102.88 70.97
C SER A 472 -50.61 -101.35 70.95
N ASP A 473 -50.79 -100.70 72.10
CA ASP A 473 -50.78 -99.24 72.23
C ASP A 473 -49.42 -98.65 71.83
N LYS A 474 -48.31 -99.32 72.19
CA LYS A 474 -46.96 -98.94 71.77
C LYS A 474 -46.71 -99.10 70.26
N VAL A 475 -47.30 -100.11 69.62
CA VAL A 475 -47.23 -100.30 68.16
C VAL A 475 -48.08 -99.27 67.43
N GLU A 476 -49.26 -98.92 67.96
CA GLU A 476 -50.12 -97.85 67.44
C GLU A 476 -49.39 -96.49 67.47
N LEU A 477 -48.79 -96.14 68.62
CA LEU A 477 -47.96 -94.95 68.79
C LEU A 477 -46.73 -94.96 67.87
N GLY A 478 -46.03 -96.09 67.77
CA GLY A 478 -44.88 -96.25 66.88
C GLY A 478 -45.24 -96.04 65.41
N SER A 479 -46.34 -96.65 64.95
CA SER A 479 -46.89 -96.46 63.60
C SER A 479 -47.19 -94.98 63.32
N GLY A 480 -47.84 -94.28 64.26
CA GLY A 480 -48.09 -92.85 64.16
C GLY A 480 -46.82 -91.98 64.06
N LEU A 481 -45.75 -92.33 64.79
CA LEU A 481 -44.46 -91.64 64.68
C LEU A 481 -43.82 -91.85 63.31
N VAL A 482 -43.79 -93.08 62.80
CA VAL A 482 -43.19 -93.42 61.51
C VAL A 482 -43.99 -92.81 60.34
N HIS A 483 -45.32 -92.82 60.41
CA HIS A 483 -46.16 -92.17 59.39
C HIS A 483 -45.87 -90.66 59.27
N ARG A 484 -45.63 -89.96 60.39
CA ARG A 484 -45.18 -88.55 60.35
C ARG A 484 -43.78 -88.41 59.74
N ALA A 485 -42.84 -89.28 60.09
CA ALA A 485 -41.50 -89.26 59.50
C ALA A 485 -41.54 -89.48 57.97
N GLY A 486 -42.38 -90.40 57.48
CA GLY A 486 -42.62 -90.60 56.04
C GLY A 486 -43.27 -89.39 55.37
N ALA A 487 -44.17 -88.66 56.07
CA ALA A 487 -44.71 -87.40 55.57
C ALA A 487 -43.61 -86.32 55.44
N THR A 488 -42.76 -86.14 56.45
CA THR A 488 -41.63 -85.19 56.39
C THR A 488 -40.62 -85.56 55.31
N MET A 489 -40.37 -86.85 55.04
CA MET A 489 -39.53 -87.27 53.90
C MET A 489 -40.15 -86.85 52.55
N ARG A 490 -41.48 -86.93 52.40
CA ARG A 490 -42.18 -86.45 51.20
C ARG A 490 -42.15 -84.91 51.07
N GLU A 491 -42.19 -84.18 52.19
CA GLU A 491 -41.97 -82.73 52.20
C GLU A 491 -40.53 -82.37 51.77
N ILE A 492 -39.51 -83.08 52.27
CA ILE A 492 -38.11 -82.91 51.87
C ILE A 492 -37.91 -83.14 50.37
N VAL A 493 -38.51 -84.18 49.78
CA VAL A 493 -38.46 -84.42 48.32
C VAL A 493 -39.10 -83.26 47.54
N GLY A 494 -40.19 -82.69 48.05
CA GLY A 494 -40.80 -81.48 47.48
C GLY A 494 -39.89 -80.25 47.55
N SER A 495 -39.24 -80.01 48.70
CA SER A 495 -38.28 -78.92 48.88
C SER A 495 -37.03 -79.08 48.00
N VAL A 496 -36.50 -80.31 47.89
CA VAL A 496 -35.39 -80.65 47.00
C VAL A 496 -35.70 -80.28 45.56
N LYS A 497 -36.89 -80.64 45.06
CA LYS A 497 -37.30 -80.27 43.70
C LYS A 497 -37.29 -78.75 43.51
N HIS A 498 -37.86 -77.98 44.45
CA HIS A 498 -37.88 -76.53 44.33
C HIS A 498 -36.48 -75.90 44.30
N VAL A 499 -35.52 -76.46 45.05
CA VAL A 499 -34.12 -76.03 44.98
C VAL A 499 -33.48 -76.40 43.63
N THR A 500 -33.76 -77.58 43.06
CA THR A 500 -33.34 -77.94 41.70
C THR A 500 -33.89 -76.98 40.65
N ASP A 501 -35.16 -76.59 40.74
CA ASP A 501 -35.78 -75.60 39.85
C ASP A 501 -35.02 -74.25 39.93
N ILE A 502 -34.73 -73.75 41.14
CA ILE A 502 -33.96 -72.51 41.38
C ILE A 502 -32.52 -72.62 40.84
N MET A 503 -31.83 -73.76 41.02
CA MET A 503 -30.48 -73.94 40.45
C MET A 503 -30.50 -73.92 38.91
N SER A 504 -31.57 -74.41 38.29
CA SER A 504 -31.75 -74.33 36.83
C SER A 504 -31.96 -72.89 36.35
N GLU A 505 -32.73 -72.08 37.10
CA GLU A 505 -32.90 -70.65 36.82
C GLU A 505 -31.57 -69.88 36.97
N ILE A 506 -30.81 -70.10 38.06
CA ILE A 506 -29.49 -69.47 38.28
C ILE A 506 -28.51 -69.85 37.17
N THR A 507 -28.47 -71.12 36.76
CA THR A 507 -27.60 -71.58 35.66
C THR A 507 -27.96 -70.88 34.34
N SER A 508 -29.26 -70.73 34.06
CA SER A 508 -29.76 -70.07 32.85
C SER A 508 -29.45 -68.57 32.84
N ALA A 509 -29.72 -67.88 33.95
CA ALA A 509 -29.42 -66.46 34.11
C ALA A 509 -27.91 -66.16 34.06
N SER A 510 -27.08 -67.06 34.60
CA SER A 510 -25.61 -66.92 34.52
C SER A 510 -25.10 -67.07 33.08
N ALA A 511 -25.71 -67.95 32.28
CA ALA A 511 -25.38 -68.08 30.86
C ALA A 511 -25.79 -66.84 30.05
N GLU A 512 -26.97 -66.26 30.33
CA GLU A 512 -27.42 -65.00 29.72
C GLU A 512 -26.51 -63.83 30.13
N GLN A 513 -26.14 -63.72 31.41
CA GLN A 513 -25.18 -62.73 31.90
C GLN A 513 -23.81 -62.87 31.21
N SER A 514 -23.30 -64.10 31.05
CA SER A 514 -22.03 -64.33 30.33
C SER A 514 -22.07 -63.84 28.87
N SER A 515 -23.20 -64.05 28.18
CA SER A 515 -23.41 -63.56 26.82
C SER A 515 -23.48 -62.02 26.74
N GLY A 516 -24.18 -61.39 27.69
CA GLY A 516 -24.22 -59.93 27.82
C GLY A 516 -22.84 -59.33 28.13
N ILE A 517 -22.08 -59.99 29.00
CA ILE A 517 -20.71 -59.64 29.37
C ILE A 517 -19.76 -59.71 28.16
N GLU A 518 -19.85 -60.76 27.33
CA GLU A 518 -19.11 -60.82 26.05
C GLU A 518 -19.44 -59.64 25.13
N GLN A 519 -20.71 -59.25 25.02
CA GLN A 519 -21.12 -58.12 24.18
C GLN A 519 -20.58 -56.78 24.70
N VAL A 520 -20.59 -56.56 26.01
CA VAL A 520 -20.00 -55.37 26.62
C VAL A 520 -18.47 -55.37 26.45
N ASN A 521 -17.80 -56.52 26.60
CA ASN A 521 -16.35 -56.64 26.39
C ASN A 521 -15.95 -56.25 24.94
N ARG A 522 -16.69 -56.73 23.93
CA ARG A 522 -16.51 -56.27 22.53
C ARG A 522 -16.73 -54.76 22.35
N THR A 523 -17.61 -54.15 23.14
CA THR A 523 -17.85 -52.69 23.13
C THR A 523 -16.68 -51.93 23.77
N VAL A 524 -16.12 -52.44 24.87
CA VAL A 524 -14.91 -51.88 25.52
C VAL A 524 -13.71 -51.93 24.57
N ALA A 525 -13.49 -53.05 23.87
CA ALA A 525 -12.43 -53.17 22.85
C ALA A 525 -12.61 -52.18 21.68
N GLN A 526 -13.85 -51.91 21.26
CA GLN A 526 -14.12 -50.88 20.24
C GLN A 526 -13.90 -49.46 20.77
N LEU A 527 -14.17 -49.20 22.05
CA LEU A 527 -13.88 -47.91 22.68
C LEU A 527 -12.37 -47.68 22.85
N ASP A 528 -11.59 -48.73 23.12
CA ASP A 528 -10.12 -48.68 23.11
C ASP A 528 -9.58 -48.35 21.71
N GLU A 529 -10.04 -49.02 20.65
CA GLU A 529 -9.66 -48.71 19.26
C GLU A 529 -9.96 -47.24 18.88
N VAL A 530 -11.07 -46.67 19.36
CA VAL A 530 -11.41 -45.26 19.17
C VAL A 530 -10.54 -44.34 20.04
N THR A 531 -10.20 -44.75 21.26
CA THR A 531 -9.32 -43.98 22.18
C THR A 531 -7.90 -43.89 21.61
N GLN A 532 -7.36 -44.98 21.08
CA GLN A 532 -6.06 -45.00 20.40
C GLN A 532 -6.07 -44.16 19.12
N ARG A 533 -7.15 -44.17 18.33
CA ARG A 533 -7.31 -43.24 17.20
C ARG A 533 -7.37 -41.78 17.64
N ASN A 534 -8.05 -41.47 18.74
CA ASN A 534 -8.11 -40.11 19.26
C ASN A 534 -6.72 -39.61 19.67
N ALA A 535 -5.89 -40.45 20.31
CA ALA A 535 -4.51 -40.11 20.65
C ALA A 535 -3.68 -39.79 19.40
N ALA A 536 -3.73 -40.63 18.36
CA ALA A 536 -3.04 -40.38 17.09
C ALA A 536 -3.55 -39.10 16.39
N LEU A 537 -4.86 -38.85 16.40
CA LEU A 537 -5.45 -37.62 15.86
C LEU A 537 -5.04 -36.37 16.66
N VAL A 538 -4.83 -36.49 17.98
CA VAL A 538 -4.29 -35.41 18.82
C VAL A 538 -2.83 -35.10 18.47
N GLU A 539 -1.99 -36.11 18.23
CA GLU A 539 -0.62 -35.90 17.74
C GLU A 539 -0.62 -35.21 16.36
N GLU A 540 -1.38 -35.74 15.39
CA GLU A 540 -1.50 -35.17 14.03
C GLU A 540 -2.03 -33.73 14.06
N ALA A 541 -3.09 -33.46 14.82
CA ALA A 541 -3.68 -32.13 14.92
C ALA A 541 -2.76 -31.14 15.65
N THR A 542 -1.95 -31.59 16.61
CA THR A 542 -0.96 -30.75 17.31
C THR A 542 0.22 -30.41 16.41
N ALA A 543 0.70 -31.36 15.60
CA ALA A 543 1.70 -31.10 14.56
C ALA A 543 1.16 -30.13 13.49
N ALA A 544 -0.10 -30.28 13.07
CA ALA A 544 -0.75 -29.38 12.13
C ALA A 544 -0.94 -27.96 12.70
N ALA A 545 -1.40 -27.84 13.95
CA ALA A 545 -1.53 -26.56 14.63
C ALA A 545 -0.18 -25.84 14.75
N ARG A 546 0.87 -26.55 15.16
CA ARG A 546 2.23 -26.00 15.22
C ARG A 546 2.74 -25.55 13.84
N SER A 547 2.48 -26.32 12.79
CA SER A 547 2.88 -25.91 11.42
C SER A 547 2.11 -24.68 10.94
N LEU A 548 0.85 -24.49 11.36
CA LEU A 548 0.08 -23.26 11.10
C LEU A 548 0.62 -22.05 11.89
N GLU A 549 1.08 -22.26 13.14
CA GLU A 549 1.76 -21.22 13.91
C GLU A 549 3.08 -20.80 13.25
N GLU A 550 3.91 -21.78 12.86
CA GLU A 550 5.20 -21.55 12.18
C GLU A 550 4.99 -20.85 10.81
N GLN A 551 4.01 -21.28 9.99
CA GLN A 551 3.66 -20.61 8.73
C GLN A 551 3.10 -19.18 8.94
N ALA A 552 2.33 -18.95 9.99
CA ALA A 552 1.81 -17.61 10.31
C ALA A 552 2.94 -16.65 10.75
N VAL A 553 3.96 -17.15 11.45
CA VAL A 553 5.17 -16.38 11.77
C VAL A 553 5.99 -16.11 10.51
N GLU A 554 6.22 -17.11 9.64
CA GLU A 554 6.91 -16.89 8.36
C GLU A 554 6.21 -15.85 7.46
N LEU A 555 4.87 -15.88 7.41
CA LEU A 555 4.08 -14.86 6.69
C LEU A 555 4.22 -13.47 7.32
N ALA A 556 4.15 -13.36 8.65
CA ALA A 556 4.31 -12.09 9.36
C ALA A 556 5.72 -11.50 9.15
N ASP A 557 6.77 -12.33 9.26
CA ASP A 557 8.16 -11.92 9.01
C ASP A 557 8.37 -11.53 7.54
N ALA A 558 7.82 -12.28 6.58
CA ALA A 558 7.91 -11.97 5.16
C ALA A 558 7.27 -10.61 4.79
N VAL A 559 6.20 -10.20 5.48
CA VAL A 559 5.60 -8.86 5.30
C VAL A 559 6.16 -7.80 6.24
N SER A 560 6.97 -8.15 7.25
CA SER A 560 7.57 -7.21 8.20
C SER A 560 8.53 -6.20 7.57
N ILE A 561 9.08 -6.53 6.39
CA ILE A 561 9.90 -5.63 5.57
C ILE A 561 9.11 -4.39 5.11
N PHE A 562 7.79 -4.51 4.97
CA PHE A 562 6.93 -3.41 4.53
C PHE A 562 6.58 -2.50 5.71
N ARG A 563 7.14 -1.28 5.70
CA ARG A 563 6.86 -0.27 6.71
C ARG A 563 5.49 0.35 6.45
N LEU A 564 4.48 -0.14 7.14
CA LEU A 564 3.19 0.53 7.23
C LEU A 564 3.32 1.79 8.09
N GLN A 565 2.53 2.82 7.75
CA GLN A 565 2.46 4.00 8.59
C GLN A 565 1.74 3.62 9.89
N PRO A 566 2.31 3.84 11.08
CA PRO A 566 1.71 3.38 12.33
C PRO A 566 0.33 4.01 12.48
N ALA A 567 -0.70 3.17 12.48
CA ALA A 567 -2.09 3.59 12.54
C ALA A 567 -2.28 4.48 13.77
N HIS A 568 -2.59 5.76 13.55
CA HIS A 568 -2.81 6.69 14.63
C HIS A 568 -3.91 6.15 15.54
N GLY A 569 -3.59 5.96 16.83
CA GLY A 569 -4.32 5.06 17.75
C GLY A 569 -5.74 5.49 18.12
N GLY A 570 -6.65 5.49 17.15
CA GLY A 570 -8.06 5.82 17.30
C GLY A 570 -8.93 4.58 17.49
N ASN A 571 -9.56 4.47 18.66
CA ASN A 571 -10.78 3.68 18.90
C ASN A 571 -10.72 2.14 18.74
N SER A 572 -9.57 1.50 18.95
CA SER A 572 -9.52 0.05 19.27
C SER A 572 -10.30 -0.31 20.57
N ASN A 573 -10.71 0.68 21.36
CA ASN A 573 -11.41 0.52 22.63
C ASN A 573 -12.94 0.27 22.50
N VAL A 574 -13.53 0.38 21.29
CA VAL A 574 -15.00 0.26 21.10
C VAL A 574 -15.46 -1.20 21.10
N VAL A 575 -14.70 -2.12 20.47
CA VAL A 575 -15.10 -3.53 20.31
C VAL A 575 -15.04 -4.32 21.63
N ARG A 576 -14.18 -3.92 22.58
CA ARG A 576 -14.12 -4.55 23.92
C ARG A 576 -15.33 -4.21 24.82
N ALA A 577 -16.15 -3.22 24.45
CA ALA A 577 -17.33 -2.85 25.23
C ALA A 577 -18.56 -3.73 24.92
N SER A 578 -18.78 -4.12 23.65
CA SER A 578 -19.96 -4.89 23.23
C SER A 578 -19.94 -6.32 23.77
N LEU A 579 -18.79 -7.01 23.75
CA LEU A 579 -18.67 -8.39 24.23
C LEU A 579 -18.97 -8.55 25.73
N LYS A 580 -18.74 -7.52 26.56
CA LYS A 580 -19.15 -7.53 27.97
C LYS A 580 -20.65 -7.32 28.20
N SER A 581 -21.41 -6.94 27.18
CA SER A 581 -22.86 -6.78 27.26
C SER A 581 -23.65 -8.05 26.91
N ALA A 582 -22.98 -9.13 26.50
CA ALA A 582 -23.60 -10.38 26.06
C ALA A 582 -23.39 -11.56 27.04
N ALA A 583 -22.81 -11.29 28.22
CA ALA A 583 -22.44 -12.28 29.23
C ALA A 583 -22.86 -11.83 30.65
N ALA A 584 -24.04 -11.22 30.75
CA ALA A 584 -24.66 -10.69 31.97
C ALA A 584 -26.17 -10.94 31.96
#